data_AF-A0A926R8P4-F1
#
_entry.id   AF-A0A926R8P4-F1
#
_cell.length_a   1.000
_cell.length_b   1.000
_cell.length_c   1.000
_cell.angle_alpha   90.00
_cell.angle_beta   90.00
_cell.angle_gamma   90.00
#
_symmetry.space_group_name_H-M   'P 1'
#
loop_
_entity.id
_entity.type
_entity.pdbx_description
1 polymer ?
#
loop_
_entity_poly.entity_id
_entity_poly.type
_entity_poly.pdbx_seq_one_letter_code
_entity_poly.pdbx_strand_id
1 'polypeptide(L)'
;MASLSSKNSFSKFYSWLPIFILFISVLNEFDFNYLGLDYFSFNFPFILIFFFSLKEFKHFDYLLVFIAGLINDTVVGLPLGISSLSYCLICAATSYLRNITIRPHLIKDWFYFLLIISLINSLNYSVLNLFFSYNLNLINYLINNFFTFLFYLFFVNIFNLYLKGLND
;
A
#
# COMPACT_ATOMS: atom_id res chain seq x y z
N MET A 1 -17.90 24.95 -36.39
CA MET A 1 -18.08 24.72 -34.94
C MET A 1 -17.10 23.65 -34.52
N ALA A 2 -15.95 24.02 -33.97
CA ALA A 2 -14.93 23.08 -33.53
C ALA A 2 -15.25 22.65 -32.10
N SER A 3 -15.65 21.39 -31.90
CA SER A 3 -15.80 20.78 -30.59
C SER A 3 -14.41 20.50 -30.01
N LEU A 4 -13.97 21.32 -29.07
CA LEU A 4 -12.76 21.07 -28.29
C LEU A 4 -12.92 19.79 -27.47
N SER A 5 -12.26 18.72 -27.91
CA SER A 5 -12.19 17.43 -27.22
C SER A 5 -11.24 17.49 -26.01
N SER A 6 -11.62 18.20 -24.95
CA SER A 6 -10.83 18.34 -23.71
C SER A 6 -10.84 17.10 -22.80
N LYS A 7 -11.55 16.02 -23.19
CA LYS A 7 -11.65 14.78 -22.41
C LYS A 7 -10.29 14.07 -22.16
N ASN A 8 -9.24 14.39 -22.93
CA ASN A 8 -7.97 13.65 -22.88
C ASN A 8 -6.98 14.10 -21.79
N SER A 9 -7.16 15.28 -21.16
CA SER A 9 -6.25 15.76 -20.10
C SER A 9 -6.70 15.34 -18.70
N PHE A 10 -8.01 15.37 -18.44
CA PHE A 10 -8.56 14.97 -17.14
C PHE A 10 -8.40 13.47 -16.88
N SER A 11 -8.53 12.63 -17.91
CA SER A 11 -8.30 11.18 -17.79
C SER A 11 -6.84 10.83 -17.46
N LYS A 12 -5.87 11.59 -18.00
CA LYS A 12 -4.45 11.44 -17.67
C LYS A 12 -4.11 11.88 -16.25
N PHE A 13 -4.75 12.92 -15.73
CA PHE A 13 -4.55 13.32 -14.33
C PHE A 13 -5.15 12.29 -13.37
N TYR A 14 -6.35 11.80 -13.70
CA TYR A 14 -7.00 10.75 -12.93
C TYR A 14 -6.12 9.49 -12.88
N SER A 15 -5.46 9.10 -13.98
CA SER A 15 -4.55 7.94 -13.97
C SER A 15 -3.28 8.09 -13.12
N TRP A 16 -2.94 9.28 -12.61
CA TRP A 16 -1.81 9.47 -11.67
C TRP A 16 -2.25 9.53 -10.20
N LEU A 17 -3.55 9.62 -9.97
CA LEU A 17 -4.17 9.80 -8.65
C LEU A 17 -3.73 8.75 -7.62
N PRO A 18 -3.56 7.44 -7.94
CA PRO A 18 -3.13 6.44 -6.97
C PRO A 18 -1.74 6.70 -6.40
N ILE A 19 -0.83 7.22 -7.21
CA ILE A 19 0.53 7.56 -6.80
C ILE A 19 0.49 8.80 -5.90
N PHE A 20 -0.30 9.81 -6.26
CA PHE A 20 -0.50 10.97 -5.41
C PHE A 20 -1.08 10.59 -4.05
N ILE A 21 -2.10 9.73 -4.01
CA ILE A 21 -2.66 9.21 -2.76
C ILE A 21 -1.58 8.48 -1.96
N LEU A 22 -0.73 7.68 -2.60
CA LEU A 22 0.36 6.97 -1.93
C LEU A 22 1.33 7.96 -1.25
N PHE A 23 1.77 9.00 -1.95
CA PHE A 23 2.66 10.02 -1.37
C PHE A 23 1.98 10.80 -0.23
N ILE A 24 0.71 11.18 -0.39
CA ILE A 24 -0.08 11.83 0.67
C ILE A 24 -0.19 10.90 1.89
N SER A 25 -0.39 9.61 1.66
CA SER A 25 -0.48 8.61 2.71
C SER A 25 0.81 8.37 3.46
N VAL A 26 1.95 8.52 2.79
CA VAL A 26 3.26 8.37 3.40
C VAL A 26 3.63 9.60 4.24
N LEU A 27 3.11 10.78 3.86
CA LEU A 27 3.35 12.03 4.58
C LEU A 27 2.43 12.19 5.80
N ASN A 28 1.18 11.72 5.71
CA ASN A 28 0.27 11.64 6.85
C ASN A 28 0.41 10.27 7.48
N GLU A 29 1.11 10.19 8.61
CA GLU A 29 1.01 9.02 9.49
C GLU A 29 -0.47 8.73 9.76
N PHE A 30 -1.04 7.68 9.16
CA PHE A 30 -2.38 7.19 9.48
C PHE A 30 -2.43 6.48 10.84
N ASP A 31 -1.66 6.98 11.81
CA ASP A 31 -1.70 6.55 13.19
C ASP A 31 -2.67 7.46 13.93
N PHE A 32 -3.90 6.97 14.13
CA PHE A 32 -4.94 7.64 14.92
C PHE A 32 -4.60 7.70 16.43
N ASN A 33 -3.36 7.39 16.82
CA ASN A 33 -2.87 7.53 18.19
C ASN A 33 -2.99 8.97 18.70
N TYR A 34 -2.90 9.98 17.83
CA TYR A 34 -3.13 11.39 18.22
C TYR A 34 -4.58 11.67 18.69
N LEU A 35 -5.53 10.79 18.36
CA LEU A 35 -6.95 10.89 18.73
C LEU A 35 -7.31 10.07 19.99
N GLY A 36 -6.33 9.49 20.68
CA GLY A 36 -6.54 8.71 21.92
C GLY A 36 -7.08 7.29 21.70
N LEU A 37 -6.97 6.77 20.47
CA LEU A 37 -7.32 5.39 20.13
C LEU A 37 -6.04 4.55 20.05
N ASP A 38 -5.50 4.16 21.22
CA ASP A 38 -4.22 3.46 21.39
C ASP A 38 -4.07 2.15 20.57
N TYR A 39 -5.18 1.61 20.06
CA TYR A 39 -5.23 0.34 19.34
C TYR A 39 -5.79 0.45 17.92
N PHE A 40 -6.06 1.66 17.42
CA PHE A 40 -6.58 1.83 16.06
C PHE A 40 -5.48 2.37 15.14
N SER A 41 -4.73 1.45 14.54
CA SER A 41 -3.74 1.75 13.49
C SER A 41 -3.92 0.79 12.32
N PHE A 42 -3.73 1.28 11.11
CA PHE A 42 -3.67 0.45 9.91
C PHE A 42 -2.67 1.03 8.90
N ASN A 43 -1.97 0.15 8.19
CA ASN A 43 -0.98 0.54 7.19
C ASN A 43 -1.65 0.74 5.82
N PHE A 44 -2.19 1.93 5.58
CA PHE A 44 -2.83 2.28 4.31
C PHE A 44 -1.90 2.14 3.09
N PRO A 45 -0.60 2.54 3.14
CA PRO A 45 0.33 2.33 2.04
C PRO A 45 0.40 0.87 1.57
N PHE A 46 0.43 -0.10 2.49
CA PHE A 46 0.46 -1.52 2.15
C PHE A 46 -0.76 -1.96 1.34
N ILE A 47 -1.96 -1.51 1.73
CA ILE A 47 -3.21 -1.79 1.04
C ILE A 47 -3.17 -1.25 -0.39
N LEU A 48 -2.74 0.00 -0.54
CA LEU A 48 -2.71 0.69 -1.82
C LEU A 48 -1.67 0.06 -2.77
N ILE A 49 -0.44 -0.15 -2.29
CA ILE A 49 0.63 -0.79 -3.07
C ILE A 49 0.22 -2.18 -3.52
N PHE A 50 -0.35 -2.99 -2.64
CA PHE A 50 -0.77 -4.34 -2.98
C PHE A 50 -1.82 -4.34 -4.09
N PHE A 51 -2.88 -3.52 -3.95
CA PHE A 51 -3.98 -3.51 -4.90
C PHE A 51 -3.54 -3.03 -6.30
N PHE A 52 -2.87 -1.88 -6.39
CA PHE A 52 -2.49 -1.29 -7.68
C PHE A 52 -1.37 -2.08 -8.37
N SER A 53 -0.45 -2.68 -7.59
CA SER A 53 0.56 -3.59 -8.14
C SER A 53 -0.05 -4.87 -8.69
N LEU A 54 -1.02 -5.47 -7.99
CA LEU A 54 -1.70 -6.70 -8.45
C LEU A 54 -2.48 -6.49 -9.75
N LYS A 55 -3.07 -5.29 -9.96
CA LYS A 55 -3.88 -4.96 -11.15
C LYS A 55 -3.09 -4.41 -12.35
N GLU A 56 -1.76 -4.38 -12.31
CA GLU A 56 -0.90 -3.79 -13.37
C GLU A 56 -1.31 -2.37 -13.78
N PHE A 57 -1.43 -1.50 -12.79
CA PHE A 57 -1.76 -0.12 -13.10
C PHE A 57 -0.57 0.60 -13.76
N LYS A 58 -0.74 1.06 -15.01
CA LYS A 58 0.34 1.51 -15.91
C LYS A 58 1.27 2.60 -15.37
N HIS A 59 0.80 3.44 -14.44
CA HIS A 59 1.59 4.54 -13.88
C HIS A 59 2.16 4.22 -12.48
N PHE A 60 1.95 3.00 -11.99
CA PHE A 60 2.40 2.57 -10.66
C PHE A 60 3.79 1.97 -10.73
N ASP A 61 4.78 2.84 -10.93
CA ASP A 61 6.18 2.46 -11.10
C ASP A 61 6.83 2.07 -9.76
N TYR A 62 7.58 0.97 -9.76
CA TYR A 62 8.27 0.47 -8.56
C TYR A 62 9.33 1.47 -8.02
N LEU A 63 9.90 2.31 -8.88
CA LEU A 63 10.83 3.37 -8.45
C LEU A 63 10.12 4.43 -7.61
N LEU A 64 8.89 4.82 -7.98
CA LEU A 64 8.10 5.79 -7.21
C LEU A 64 7.70 5.21 -5.86
N VAL A 65 7.34 3.92 -5.83
CA VAL A 65 7.05 3.18 -4.60
C VAL A 65 8.28 3.12 -3.68
N PHE A 66 9.47 2.88 -4.23
CA PHE A 66 10.72 2.90 -3.48
C PHE A 66 11.00 4.27 -2.86
N ILE A 67 10.88 5.35 -3.65
CA ILE A 67 11.07 6.72 -3.17
C ILE A 67 10.07 7.05 -2.07
N ALA A 68 8.82 6.62 -2.21
CA ALA A 68 7.82 6.82 -1.17
C ALA A 68 8.17 6.07 0.13
N GLY A 69 8.76 4.88 0.06
CA GLY A 69 9.31 4.21 1.25
C GLY A 69 10.38 5.06 1.95
N LEU A 70 11.31 5.65 1.20
CA LEU A 70 12.32 6.52 1.81
C LEU A 70 11.70 7.72 2.54
N ILE A 71 10.66 8.34 1.97
CA ILE A 71 9.94 9.43 2.62
C ILE A 71 9.23 8.93 3.88
N ASN A 72 8.61 7.74 3.83
CA ASN A 72 7.93 7.17 5.00
C ASN A 72 8.89 6.95 6.17
N ASP A 73 10.10 6.45 5.90
CA ASP A 73 11.11 6.27 6.95
C ASP A 73 11.52 7.62 7.58
N THR A 74 11.64 8.69 6.77
CA THR A 74 11.95 10.03 7.30
C THR A 74 10.82 10.65 8.12
N VAL A 75 9.56 10.33 7.82
CA VAL A 75 8.40 10.86 8.55
C VAL A 75 8.24 10.12 9.88
N VAL A 76 8.26 8.78 9.85
CA VAL A 76 8.06 7.92 11.03
C VAL A 76 9.30 7.88 11.95
N GLY A 77 10.45 8.35 11.46
CA GLY A 77 11.70 8.30 12.20
C GLY A 77 12.32 6.90 12.27
N LEU A 78 11.97 6.03 11.33
CA LEU A 78 12.59 4.71 11.18
C LEU A 78 13.96 4.82 10.48
N PRO A 79 14.87 3.87 10.68
CA PRO A 79 16.08 3.78 9.88
C PRO A 79 15.77 3.75 8.38
N LEU A 80 16.50 4.57 7.64
CA LEU A 80 16.26 4.83 6.23
C LEU A 80 16.42 3.55 5.40
N GLY A 81 15.39 3.20 4.63
CA GLY A 81 15.36 2.05 3.73
C GLY A 81 14.48 0.89 4.19
N ILE A 82 14.01 0.86 5.44
CA ILE A 82 13.23 -0.27 5.97
C ILE A 82 11.85 -0.34 5.32
N SER A 83 11.10 0.76 5.29
CA SER A 83 9.79 0.73 4.64
C SER A 83 9.92 0.61 3.11
N SER A 84 10.99 1.16 2.51
CA SER A 84 11.27 0.97 1.08
C SER A 84 11.46 -0.50 0.72
N LEU A 85 12.19 -1.26 1.54
CA LEU A 85 12.37 -2.70 1.37
C LEU A 85 11.03 -3.43 1.49
N SER A 86 10.23 -3.06 2.49
CA SER A 86 8.91 -3.66 2.69
C SER A 86 7.98 -3.43 1.49
N TYR A 87 7.92 -2.21 0.96
CA TYR A 87 7.09 -1.87 -0.19
C TYR A 87 7.54 -2.58 -1.46
N CYS A 88 8.86 -2.65 -1.71
CA CYS A 88 9.40 -3.41 -2.84
C CYS A 88 9.11 -4.91 -2.73
N LEU A 89 9.15 -5.49 -1.52
CA LEU A 89 8.75 -6.89 -1.31
C LEU A 89 7.27 -7.12 -1.62
N ILE A 90 6.37 -6.18 -1.29
CA ILE A 90 4.96 -6.24 -1.70
C ILE A 90 4.85 -6.23 -3.23
N CYS A 91 5.56 -5.32 -3.91
CA CYS A 91 5.57 -5.26 -5.38
C CYS A 91 6.08 -6.57 -6.01
N ALA A 92 7.16 -7.13 -5.48
CA ALA A 92 7.71 -8.41 -5.94
C ALA A 92 6.70 -9.55 -5.75
N ALA A 93 6.11 -9.67 -4.55
CA ALA A 93 5.15 -10.71 -4.23
C ALA A 93 3.87 -10.61 -5.08
N THR A 94 3.35 -9.40 -5.29
CA THR A 94 2.16 -9.17 -6.13
C THR A 94 2.42 -9.44 -7.60
N SER A 95 3.61 -9.10 -8.13
CA SER A 95 4.00 -9.45 -9.50
C SER A 95 4.07 -10.97 -9.71
N TYR A 96 4.54 -11.70 -8.70
CA TYR A 96 4.56 -13.15 -8.70
C TYR A 96 3.15 -13.74 -8.64
N LEU A 97 2.30 -13.24 -7.73
CA LEU A 97 0.91 -13.69 -7.61
C LEU A 97 0.10 -13.47 -8.89
N ARG A 98 0.34 -12.35 -9.56
CA ARG A 98 -0.31 -12.05 -10.84
C ARG A 98 0.02 -13.08 -11.92
N ASN A 99 1.27 -13.52 -12.00
CA ASN A 99 1.68 -14.56 -12.95
C ASN A 99 1.02 -15.92 -12.66
N ILE A 100 0.68 -16.22 -11.40
CA ILE A 100 0.01 -17.48 -11.02
C ILE A 100 -1.51 -17.39 -11.20
N THR A 101 -2.10 -16.21 -11.00
CA THR A 101 -3.55 -16.06 -10.89
C THR A 101 -4.20 -15.81 -12.25
N ILE A 102 -4.64 -16.87 -12.93
CA ILE A 102 -5.24 -16.80 -14.28
C ILE A 102 -6.65 -16.14 -14.28
N ARG A 103 -7.37 -16.18 -13.15
CA ARG A 103 -8.67 -15.50 -12.98
C ARG A 103 -8.71 -14.71 -11.66
N PRO A 104 -8.96 -13.38 -11.69
CA PRO A 104 -8.98 -12.57 -10.49
C PRO A 104 -10.17 -12.95 -9.59
N HIS A 105 -9.93 -13.22 -8.31
CA HIS A 105 -10.97 -13.56 -7.35
C HIS A 105 -10.69 -12.91 -6.00
N LEU A 106 -11.64 -12.07 -5.53
CA LEU A 106 -11.47 -11.23 -4.35
C LEU A 106 -11.03 -12.00 -3.09
N ILE A 107 -11.65 -13.15 -2.82
CA ILE A 107 -11.35 -13.96 -1.61
C ILE A 107 -9.92 -14.53 -1.68
N LYS A 108 -9.41 -14.86 -2.87
CA LYS A 108 -8.05 -15.38 -3.03
C LYS A 108 -7.05 -14.25 -2.79
N ASP A 109 -7.28 -13.10 -3.42
CA ASP A 109 -6.46 -11.91 -3.25
C ASP A 109 -6.40 -11.48 -1.78
N TRP A 110 -7.53 -11.54 -1.07
CA TRP A 110 -7.60 -11.25 0.37
C TRP A 110 -6.79 -12.23 1.23
N PHE A 111 -6.85 -13.53 0.94
CA PHE A 111 -6.05 -14.53 1.65
C PHE A 111 -4.54 -14.35 1.37
N TYR A 112 -4.17 -14.08 0.13
CA TYR A 112 -2.78 -13.79 -0.23
C TYR A 112 -2.26 -12.51 0.42
N PHE A 113 -3.11 -11.49 0.55
CA PHE A 113 -2.80 -10.24 1.23
C PHE A 113 -2.41 -10.48 2.69
N LEU A 114 -3.18 -11.32 3.42
CA LEU A 114 -2.85 -11.72 4.79
C LEU A 114 -1.47 -12.35 4.89
N LEU A 115 -1.17 -13.31 4.01
CA LEU A 115 0.10 -14.01 4.01
C LEU A 115 1.27 -13.05 3.77
N ILE A 116 1.15 -12.19 2.76
CA ILE A 116 2.23 -11.27 2.37
C ILE A 116 2.51 -10.25 3.46
N ILE A 117 1.50 -9.58 4.02
CA ILE A 117 1.75 -8.57 5.03
C ILE A 117 2.25 -9.18 6.32
N SER A 118 1.73 -10.34 6.73
CA SER A 118 2.24 -11.04 7.91
C SER A 118 3.73 -11.36 7.77
N LEU A 119 4.15 -11.84 6.59
CA LEU A 119 5.54 -12.14 6.30
C LEU A 119 6.40 -10.87 6.32
N ILE A 120 5.95 -9.80 5.68
CA ILE A 120 6.69 -8.54 5.60
C ILE A 120 6.79 -7.84 6.96
N ASN A 121 5.72 -7.82 7.75
CA ASN A 121 5.76 -7.28 9.12
C ASN A 121 6.71 -8.09 10.01
N SER A 122 6.74 -9.41 9.87
CA SER A 122 7.70 -10.27 10.58
C SER A 122 9.15 -9.97 10.17
N LEU A 123 9.41 -9.78 8.87
CA LEU A 123 10.73 -9.37 8.38
C LEU A 123 11.13 -7.98 8.91
N ASN A 124 10.24 -6.99 8.84
CA ASN A 124 10.50 -5.65 9.37
C ASN A 124 10.81 -5.68 10.88
N TYR A 125 10.02 -6.42 11.65
CA TYR A 125 10.24 -6.59 13.09
C TYR A 125 11.60 -7.24 13.36
N SER A 126 11.95 -8.30 12.64
CA SER A 126 13.24 -8.99 12.85
C SER A 126 14.43 -8.11 12.47
N VAL A 127 14.37 -7.36 11.37
CA VAL A 127 15.43 -6.42 10.98
C VAL A 127 15.62 -5.30 12.00
N LEU A 128 14.52 -4.67 12.42
CA LEU A 128 14.55 -3.58 13.41
C LEU A 128 15.06 -4.05 14.78
N ASN A 129 14.63 -5.23 15.23
CA ASN A 129 15.04 -5.77 16.52
C ASN A 129 16.50 -6.26 16.51
N LEU A 130 16.93 -6.98 15.46
CA LEU A 130 18.27 -7.58 15.40
C LEU A 130 19.38 -6.58 15.07
N PHE A 131 19.15 -5.66 14.12
CA PHE A 131 20.20 -4.75 13.65
C PHE A 131 20.17 -3.38 14.31
N PHE A 132 18.98 -2.86 14.64
CA PHE A 132 18.80 -1.51 15.15
C PHE A 132 18.43 -1.47 16.64
N SER A 133 18.27 -2.63 17.30
CA SER A 133 17.88 -2.73 18.72
C SER A 133 16.68 -1.85 19.08
N TYR A 134 15.71 -1.74 18.16
CA TYR A 134 14.56 -0.87 18.32
C TYR A 134 13.56 -1.49 19.30
N ASN A 135 13.12 -0.73 20.32
CA ASN A 135 12.09 -1.19 21.24
C ASN A 135 10.71 -1.18 20.56
N LEU A 136 10.31 -2.31 20.00
CA LEU A 136 9.03 -2.48 19.31
C LEU A 136 8.03 -3.24 20.18
N ASN A 137 6.82 -2.70 20.30
CA ASN A 137 5.69 -3.42 20.91
C ASN A 137 5.07 -4.38 19.89
N LEU A 138 5.28 -5.68 20.11
CA LEU A 138 4.76 -6.75 19.23
C LEU A 138 3.22 -6.74 19.15
N ILE A 139 2.55 -6.39 20.25
CA ILE A 139 1.08 -6.25 20.29
C ILE A 139 0.59 -5.21 19.28
N ASN A 140 1.28 -4.06 19.17
CA ASN A 140 0.90 -3.00 18.26
C ASN A 140 1.07 -3.44 16.79
N TYR A 141 2.15 -4.16 16.47
CA TYR A 141 2.35 -4.72 15.13
C TYR A 141 1.27 -5.74 14.74
N LEU A 142 0.87 -6.61 15.68
CA LEU A 142 -0.19 -7.58 15.44
C LEU A 142 -1.55 -6.91 15.21
N ILE A 143 -1.89 -5.91 16.02
CA ILE A 143 -3.13 -5.16 15.90
C ILE A 143 -3.16 -4.38 14.58
N ASN A 144 -2.08 -3.68 14.25
CA ASN A 144 -1.95 -2.98 12.97
C ASN A 144 -2.11 -3.94 11.79
N ASN A 145 -1.45 -5.10 11.83
CA ASN A 145 -1.59 -6.13 10.79
C ASN A 145 -3.04 -6.63 10.64
N PHE A 146 -3.71 -6.89 11.77
CA PHE A 146 -5.10 -7.35 11.78
C PHE A 146 -6.06 -6.33 11.16
N PHE A 147 -5.96 -5.05 11.55
CA PHE A 147 -6.79 -4.00 10.98
C PHE A 147 -6.48 -3.74 9.52
N THR A 148 -5.20 -3.73 9.13
CA THR A 148 -4.78 -3.58 7.72
C THR A 148 -5.40 -4.67 6.84
N PHE A 149 -5.36 -5.92 7.31
CA PHE A 149 -5.99 -7.05 6.64
C PHE A 149 -7.51 -6.93 6.51
N LEU A 150 -8.18 -6.44 7.56
CA LEU A 150 -9.63 -6.28 7.57
C LEU A 150 -10.08 -5.13 6.64
N PHE A 151 -9.38 -4.00 6.68
CA PHE A 151 -9.67 -2.83 5.85
C PHE A 151 -9.41 -3.06 4.37
N TYR A 152 -8.57 -4.02 4.00
CA TYR A 152 -8.37 -4.38 2.60
C TYR A 152 -9.67 -4.68 1.87
N LEU A 153 -10.59 -5.44 2.48
CA LEU A 153 -11.88 -5.75 1.86
C LEU A 153 -12.70 -4.50 1.57
N PHE A 154 -12.65 -3.52 2.47
CA PHE A 154 -13.34 -2.24 2.30
C PHE A 154 -12.71 -1.41 1.18
N PHE A 155 -11.39 -1.25 1.19
CA PHE A 155 -10.69 -0.45 0.19
C PHE A 155 -10.72 -1.05 -1.21
N VAL A 156 -10.71 -2.38 -1.35
CA VAL A 156 -10.84 -3.03 -2.66
C VAL A 156 -12.13 -2.63 -3.36
N ASN A 157 -13.25 -2.53 -2.64
CA ASN A 157 -14.51 -2.09 -3.24
C ASN A 157 -14.41 -0.65 -3.77
N ILE A 158 -13.78 0.25 -3.00
CA ILE A 158 -13.54 1.65 -3.41
C ILE A 158 -12.64 1.70 -4.64
N PHE A 159 -11.53 0.96 -4.63
CA PHE A 159 -10.57 0.99 -5.74
C PHE A 159 -11.11 0.33 -7.01
N ASN A 160 -11.97 -0.69 -6.89
CA ASN A 160 -12.66 -1.26 -8.04
C ASN A 160 -13.63 -0.24 -8.69
N LEU A 161 -14.34 0.55 -7.89
CA LEU A 161 -15.18 1.65 -8.41
C LEU A 161 -14.33 2.70 -9.13
N TYR A 162 -13.18 3.05 -8.56
CA TYR A 162 -12.21 3.94 -9.17
C TYR A 162 -11.69 3.41 -10.53
N LEU A 163 -11.30 2.13 -10.61
CA LEU A 163 -10.84 1.52 -11.86
C LEU A 163 -11.95 1.48 -12.92
N LYS A 164 -13.20 1.25 -12.52
CA LYS A 164 -14.34 1.29 -13.43
C LYS A 164 -14.52 2.68 -14.04
N GLY A 165 -14.48 3.73 -13.21
CA GLY A 165 -14.59 5.13 -13.67
C GLY A 165 -13.41 5.62 -14.52
N LEU A 166 -12.30 4.89 -14.56
CA LEU A 166 -11.14 5.19 -15.41
C LEU A 166 -11.25 4.57 -16.80
N ASN A 167 -12.00 3.46 -16.90
CA ASN A 167 -12.21 2.71 -18.14
C ASN A 167 -13.49 3.13 -18.90
N ASP A 168 -14.45 3.77 -18.20
CA ASP A 168 -15.66 4.39 -18.78
C ASP A 168 -15.38 5.81 -19.33
#